data_AF-A0A558QRL7-F1
#
_entry.id   AF-A0A558QRL7-F1
#
_cell.length_a   1.000
_cell.length_b   1.000
_cell.length_c   1.000
_cell.angle_alpha   90.00
_cell.angle_beta   90.00
_cell.angle_gamma   90.00
#
_symmetry.space_group_name_H-M   'P 1'
#
loop_
_entity.id
_entity.type
_entity.pdbx_description
1 polymer ?
#
loop_
_entity_poly.entity_id
_entity_poly.type
_entity_poly.pdbx_seq_one_letter_code
_entity_poly.pdbx_strand_id
1 'polypeptide(L)'
;MAEWLYEAGIGETRAALVAGDVILEALIEIDGGGPRAGAIVPARLMRVLAPGRRGIARLEGGDEALLEPIPAGVTEGRDLLVEIVREALSEPGRPK
;
A
#
# COMPACT_ATOMS: atom_id res chain seq x y z
N MET A 1 -25.78 7.08 -18.17
CA MET A 1 -24.39 7.60 -18.10
C MET A 1 -23.83 7.14 -16.78
N ALA A 2 -22.57 6.73 -16.73
CA ALA A 2 -21.93 6.36 -15.48
C ALA A 2 -21.14 7.56 -14.94
N GLU A 3 -21.20 7.81 -13.63
CA GLU A 3 -20.50 8.91 -12.97
C GLU A 3 -19.82 8.44 -11.69
N TRP A 4 -18.69 9.06 -11.35
CA TRP A 4 -18.03 8.83 -10.07
C TRP A 4 -18.56 9.81 -9.02
N LEU A 5 -19.15 9.26 -7.97
CA LEU A 5 -19.46 9.98 -6.75
C LEU A 5 -18.30 9.83 -5.78
N TYR A 6 -17.74 10.94 -5.31
CA TYR A 6 -16.62 10.96 -4.36
C TYR A 6 -17.04 11.65 -3.07
N GLU A 7 -16.68 11.04 -1.94
CA GLU A 7 -16.89 11.61 -0.61
C GLU A 7 -15.61 11.52 0.21
N ALA A 8 -15.15 12.67 0.70
CA ALA A 8 -14.09 12.77 1.71
C ALA A 8 -14.74 12.74 3.09
N GLY A 9 -14.98 11.52 3.60
CA GLY A 9 -15.51 11.29 4.93
C GLY A 9 -14.47 11.49 6.03
N ILE A 10 -14.91 11.31 7.28
CA ILE A 10 -14.02 11.29 8.44
C ILE A 10 -13.64 9.84 8.72
N GLY A 11 -12.35 9.52 8.70
CA GLY A 11 -11.83 8.16 8.92
C GLY A 11 -11.82 7.31 7.66
N GLU A 12 -12.51 7.72 6.60
CA GLU A 12 -12.48 7.06 5.30
C GLU A 12 -12.83 8.01 4.15
N THR A 13 -12.30 7.70 2.97
CA THR A 13 -12.65 8.30 1.69
C THR A 13 -13.34 7.25 0.82
N ARG A 14 -14.42 7.63 0.13
CA ARG A 14 -15.25 6.71 -0.65
C ARG A 14 -15.43 7.21 -2.06
N ALA A 15 -15.39 6.28 -3.01
CA ALA A 15 -15.74 6.54 -4.40
C ALA A 15 -16.69 5.44 -4.90
N ALA A 16 -17.75 5.82 -5.62
CA ALA A 16 -18.67 4.89 -6.24
C ALA A 16 -18.93 5.27 -7.71
N LEU A 17 -18.77 4.32 -8.63
CA LEU A 17 -19.18 4.47 -10.01
C LEU A 17 -20.66 4.10 -10.11
N VAL A 18 -21.52 5.08 -10.37
CA VAL A 18 -22.97 4.90 -10.37
C VAL A 18 -23.51 5.08 -11.79
N ALA A 19 -24.43 4.21 -12.20
CA ALA A 19 -25.22 4.38 -13.41
C ALA A 19 -26.72 4.30 -13.06
N GLY A 20 -27.37 5.47 -12.97
CA GLY A 20 -28.76 5.55 -12.50
C GLY A 20 -28.85 5.28 -11.01
N ASP A 21 -29.53 4.19 -10.62
CA ASP A 21 -29.69 3.73 -9.24
C ASP A 21 -28.79 2.54 -8.89
N VAL A 22 -27.85 2.18 -9.77
CA VAL A 22 -26.96 1.02 -9.61
C VAL A 22 -25.52 1.46 -9.35
N ILE A 23 -24.91 0.95 -8.28
CA ILE A 23 -23.47 1.02 -8.03
C ILE A 23 -22.79 -0.08 -8.86
N LEU A 24 -21.96 0.32 -9.82
CA LEU A 24 -21.17 -0.57 -10.67
C LEU A 24 -19.84 -0.94 -10.04
N GLU A 25 -19.22 0.00 -9.33
CA GLU A 25 -17.95 -0.17 -8.64
C GLU A 25 -17.93 0.70 -7.38
N ALA A 26 -17.27 0.24 -6.32
CA ALA A 26 -17.06 1.00 -5.10
C ALA A 26 -15.62 0.80 -4.60
N LEU A 27 -14.99 1.90 -4.22
CA LEU A 27 -13.69 1.93 -3.56
C LEU A 27 -13.83 2.63 -2.22
N ILE A 28 -13.19 2.07 -1.20
CA ILE A 28 -13.14 2.64 0.15
C ILE A 28 -11.68 2.68 0.57
N GLU A 29 -11.24 3.86 1.00
CA GLU A 29 -9.92 4.11 1.55
C GLU A 29 -10.07 4.46 3.03
N ILE A 30 -9.53 3.62 3.92
CA ILE A 30 -9.55 3.88 5.36
C ILE A 30 -8.32 4.72 5.74
N ASP A 31 -8.56 5.79 6.48
CA ASP A 31 -7.50 6.64 7.01
C ASP A 31 -6.57 5.83 7.92
N GLY A 32 -5.25 6.06 7.80
CA GLY A 32 -4.26 5.32 8.59
C GLY A 32 -4.10 3.84 8.18
N GLY A 33 -4.71 3.42 7.07
CA GLY A 33 -4.61 2.04 6.55
C GLY A 33 -3.22 1.65 6.02
N GLY A 34 -2.37 2.64 5.75
CA GLY A 34 -1.07 2.48 5.08
C GLY A 34 -1.20 2.42 3.54
N PRO A 35 -0.08 2.28 2.82
CA PRO A 35 -0.07 2.18 1.36
C PRO A 35 -0.87 0.98 0.82
N ARG A 36 -1.65 1.22 -0.25
CA ARG A 36 -2.48 0.21 -0.93
C ARG A 36 -1.75 -0.58 -1.99
N ALA A 37 -2.30 -1.73 -2.39
CA ALA A 37 -1.78 -2.49 -3.50
C ALA A 37 -1.75 -1.65 -4.79
N GLY A 38 -0.65 -1.72 -5.53
CA GLY A 38 -0.37 -0.89 -6.71
C GLY A 38 0.20 0.50 -6.38
N ALA A 39 0.25 0.92 -5.11
CA ALA A 39 0.91 2.17 -4.75
C ALA A 39 2.42 2.06 -4.98
N ILE A 40 3.01 3.09 -5.59
CA ILE A 40 4.46 3.24 -5.73
C ILE A 40 4.91 4.26 -4.68
N VAL A 41 5.69 3.80 -3.70
CA VAL A 41 6.09 4.61 -2.55
C VAL A 41 7.60 4.66 -2.38
N PRO A 42 8.16 5.77 -1.87
CA PRO A 42 9.55 5.81 -1.43
C PRO A 42 9.77 4.87 -0.25
N ALA A 43 10.91 4.18 -0.27
CA ALA A 43 11.33 3.30 0.79
C ALA A 43 12.86 3.31 0.94
N ARG A 44 13.32 2.79 2.07
CA ARG A 44 14.74 2.58 2.36
C ARG A 44 14.99 1.12 2.74
N LEU A 45 15.93 0.46 2.07
CA LEU A 45 16.29 -0.92 2.42
C LEU A 45 17.01 -0.91 3.77
N MET A 46 16.37 -1.44 4.81
CA MET A 46 16.90 -1.44 6.17
C MET A 46 17.74 -2.67 6.48
N ARG A 47 17.32 -3.83 5.97
CA ARG A 47 17.97 -5.12 6.27
C ARG A 47 17.84 -6.10 5.12
N VAL A 48 18.91 -6.79 4.76
CA VAL A 48 18.91 -7.94 3.84
C VAL A 48 18.75 -9.21 4.66
N LEU A 49 17.67 -9.97 4.41
CA LEU A 49 17.39 -11.25 5.07
C LEU A 49 17.96 -12.43 4.27
N ALA A 50 17.90 -12.34 2.94
CA ALA A 50 18.47 -13.31 2.00
C ALA A 50 19.04 -12.54 0.80
N PRO A 51 20.37 -12.59 0.56
CA PRO A 51 21.02 -11.81 -0.51
C PRO A 51 20.34 -11.97 -1.87
N GLY A 52 20.05 -10.85 -2.55
CA GLY A 52 19.41 -10.81 -3.87
C GLY A 52 17.95 -11.26 -3.90
N ARG A 53 17.38 -11.72 -2.78
CA ARG A 53 16.02 -12.28 -2.75
C ARG A 53 15.10 -11.51 -1.83
N ARG A 54 15.44 -11.34 -0.55
CA ARG A 54 14.49 -10.85 0.44
C ARG A 54 15.11 -9.89 1.43
N GLY A 55 14.45 -8.76 1.65
CA GLY A 55 14.86 -7.74 2.61
C GLY A 55 13.67 -7.13 3.32
N ILE A 56 13.97 -6.22 4.24
CA ILE A 56 12.99 -5.36 4.91
C ILE A 56 13.25 -3.94 4.47
N ALA A 57 12.23 -3.31 3.89
CA ALA A 57 12.26 -1.90 3.54
C ALA A 57 11.39 -1.11 4.52
N ARG A 58 11.87 0.05 4.95
CA ARG A 58 11.05 1.04 5.66
C ARG A 58 10.43 1.96 4.63
N LEU A 59 9.10 2.03 4.60
CA LEU A 59 8.34 2.94 3.76
C LEU A 59 8.42 4.36 4.35
N GLU A 60 8.16 5.38 3.54
CA GLU A 60 8.16 6.78 3.98
C GLU A 60 7.23 7.03 5.19
N GLY A 61 6.09 6.33 5.26
CA GLY A 61 5.15 6.39 6.38
C GLY A 61 5.64 5.76 7.69
N GLY A 62 6.85 5.19 7.70
CA GLY A 62 7.45 4.53 8.87
C GLY A 62 7.18 3.04 8.98
N ASP A 63 6.18 2.53 8.26
CA ASP A 63 5.87 1.10 8.18
C ASP A 63 7.03 0.30 7.59
N GLU A 64 7.18 -0.94 8.04
CA GLU A 64 8.13 -1.89 7.46
C GLU A 64 7.41 -2.88 6.55
N ALA A 65 7.99 -3.10 5.37
CA ALA A 65 7.48 -3.99 4.35
C ALA A 65 8.52 -5.04 3.96
N LEU A 66 8.04 -6.20 3.55
CA LEU A 66 8.87 -7.22 2.93
C LEU A 66 9.19 -6.79 1.50
N LEU A 67 10.47 -6.74 1.15
CA LEU A 67 10.94 -6.48 -0.20
C LEU A 67 11.45 -7.78 -0.83
N GLU A 68 10.80 -8.25 -1.89
CA GLU A 68 11.21 -9.41 -2.68
C GLU A 68 10.75 -9.24 -4.15
N PRO A 69 11.65 -9.30 -5.15
CA PRO A 69 13.11 -9.43 -5.04
C PRO A 69 13.79 -8.12 -4.60
N ILE A 70 15.02 -8.22 -4.08
CA ILE A 70 15.87 -7.04 -3.90
C ILE A 70 16.50 -6.69 -5.26
N PRO A 71 16.36 -5.45 -5.77
CA PRO A 71 17.00 -5.06 -7.01
C PRO A 71 18.52 -5.21 -6.94
N ALA A 72 19.14 -5.65 -8.04
CA ALA A 72 20.58 -5.85 -8.11
C ALA A 72 21.34 -4.55 -7.82
N GLY A 73 22.41 -4.64 -7.03
CA GLY A 73 23.24 -3.50 -6.65
C GLY A 73 22.67 -2.60 -5.55
N VAL A 74 21.48 -2.90 -5.01
CA VAL A 74 20.91 -2.20 -3.85
C VAL A 74 21.43 -2.85 -2.56
N THR A 75 22.04 -2.04 -1.70
CA THR A 75 22.55 -2.44 -0.38
C THR A 75 21.72 -1.83 0.73
N GLU A 76 21.90 -2.32 1.96
CA GLU A 76 21.29 -1.71 3.15
C GLU A 76 21.63 -0.22 3.24
N GLY A 77 20.67 0.56 3.74
CA GLY A 77 20.73 2.00 3.86
C GLY A 77 20.44 2.78 2.57
N ARG A 78 20.18 2.12 1.43
CA ARG A 78 19.85 2.78 0.15
C ARG A 78 18.35 3.01 0.00
N ASP A 79 18.02 4.14 -0.61
CA ASP A 79 16.65 4.50 -0.96
C ASP A 79 16.26 3.91 -2.32
N LEU A 80 14.97 3.61 -2.47
CA LEU A 80 14.38 3.03 -3.66
C LEU A 80 12.88 3.38 -3.75
N LEU A 81 12.32 3.28 -4.94
CA LEU A 81 10.87 3.24 -5.13
C LEU A 81 10.42 1.79 -5.15
N VAL A 82 9.36 1.48 -4.44
CA VAL A 82 8.78 0.13 -4.36
C VAL A 82 7.31 0.18 -4.72
N GLU A 83 6.86 -0.84 -5.44
CA GLU A 83 5.44 -1.11 -5.61
C GLU A 83 4.95 -1.98 -4.45
N ILE A 84 3.84 -1.57 -3.85
CA ILE A 84 3.14 -2.39 -2.87
C ILE A 84 2.35 -3.44 -3.63
N VAL A 85 2.83 -4.67 -3.65
CA VAL A 85 2.12 -5.79 -4.29
C VAL A 85 1.09 -6.44 -3.37
N ARG A 86 1.19 -6.18 -2.05
CA ARG A 86 0.28 -6.69 -1.03
C ARG A 86 0.22 -5.73 0.14
N GLU A 87 -1.00 -5.34 0.52
CA GLU A 87 -1.27 -4.45 1.65
C GLU A 87 -0.97 -5.11 2.99
N ALA A 88 -0.83 -4.28 4.03
CA ALA A 88 -0.71 -4.74 5.39
C ALA A 88 -1.98 -5.51 5.81
N LEU A 89 -1.81 -6.80 6.12
CA LEU A 89 -2.88 -7.61 6.71
C LEU A 89 -2.83 -7.49 8.23
N SER A 90 -3.96 -7.18 8.85
CA SER A 90 -4.08 -7.27 10.30
C SER A 90 -3.94 -8.71 10.76
N GLU A 91 -3.21 -8.92 11.87
CA GLU A 91 -3.14 -10.24 12.50
C GLU A 91 -4.46 -10.55 13.23
N PRO A 92 -4.93 -11.81 13.19
CA PRO A 92 -6.09 -12.23 13.98
C PRO A 92 -5.90 -11.89 15.46
N GLY A 93 -6.86 -11.17 16.05
CA GLY A 93 -6.82 -10.75 17.47
C GLY A 93 -6.14 -9.41 17.74
N ARG A 94 -5.59 -8.75 16.71
CA ARG A 94 -5.11 -7.37 16.78
C ARG A 94 -5.85 -6.51 15.77
N PRO A 95 -7.11 -6.13 16.05
CA PRO A 95 -7.83 -5.23 15.16
C PRO A 95 -7.06 -3.91 15.04
N LYS A 96 -7.10 -3.35 13.82
CA LYS A 96 -6.59 -2.01 13.51
C LYS A 96 -7.30 -0.97 14.38
#